data_AF-A0A9P4GBI6-F1
#
_entry.id   AF-A0A9P4GBI6-F1
#
_cell.length_a   1.000
_cell.length_b   1.000
_cell.length_c   1.000
_cell.angle_alpha   90.00
_cell.angle_beta   90.00
_cell.angle_gamma   90.00
#
_symmetry.space_group_name_H-M   'P 1'
#
loop_
_entity.id
_entity.type
_entity.pdbx_description
1 polymer ?
#
loop_
_entity_poly.entity_id
_entity_poly.type
_entity_poly.pdbx_seq_one_letter_code
_entity_poly.pdbx_strand_id
1 'polypeptide(L)' 'IVNQGNSNGNAGRPYYLCDHCHRWITWGDNRGISGGNPLCFCGAISRQDRAGNETSIPRLGFWTCATGSCDY' A
#
# COMPACT_ATOMS: atom_id res chain seq x y z
N ILE A 1 11.04 5.83 6.18
CA ILE A 1 12.19 4.89 6.25
C ILE A 1 11.65 3.52 6.65
N VAL A 2 11.73 2.53 5.76
CA VAL A 2 11.40 1.14 6.08
C VAL A 2 12.58 0.52 6.83
N ASN A 3 12.38 0.14 8.09
CA ASN A 3 13.35 -0.60 8.89
C ASN A 3 13.54 -2.01 8.29
N GLN A 4 14.78 -2.49 8.15
CA GLN A 4 15.11 -3.84 7.65
C GLN A 4 14.47 -4.95 8.51
N GLY A 5 14.14 -4.68 9.76
CA GLY A 5 13.43 -5.59 10.66
C GLY A 5 11.91 -5.45 10.67
N ASN A 6 11.26 -4.80 9.68
CA ASN A 6 9.81 -4.67 9.74
C ASN A 6 9.14 -6.06 9.67
N SER A 7 8.45 -6.41 10.76
CA SER A 7 7.73 -7.68 10.92
C SER A 7 6.51 -7.79 10.01
N ASN A 8 6.21 -6.73 9.27
CA ASN A 8 5.11 -6.61 8.33
C ASN A 8 5.51 -7.12 6.91
N GLY A 9 6.77 -7.46 6.68
CA GLY A 9 7.24 -8.04 5.41
C GLY A 9 7.31 -7.02 4.26
N ASN A 10 7.48 -5.74 4.61
CA ASN A 10 7.63 -4.63 3.68
C ASN A 10 9.08 -4.14 3.54
N ALA A 11 10.04 -4.79 4.20
CA ALA A 11 11.44 -4.38 4.17
C ALA A 11 11.97 -4.43 2.72
N GLY A 12 12.65 -3.35 2.30
CA GLY A 12 13.20 -3.23 0.95
C GLY A 12 12.18 -2.98 -0.16
N ARG A 13 10.88 -2.86 0.14
CA ARG A 13 9.89 -2.53 -0.89
C ARG A 13 10.05 -1.07 -1.36
N PRO A 14 10.12 -0.83 -2.68
CA PRO A 14 10.21 0.52 -3.22
C PRO A 14 8.90 1.27 -2.99
N TYR A 15 8.98 2.56 -2.70
CA TYR A 15 7.84 3.45 -2.53
C TYR A 15 8.15 4.82 -3.12
N TYR A 16 7.12 5.53 -3.54
CA TYR A 16 7.19 6.93 -3.92
C TYR A 16 6.66 7.78 -2.76
N LEU A 17 7.34 8.89 -2.49
CA LEU A 17 6.94 9.91 -1.54
C LEU A 17 6.92 11.24 -2.30
N CYS A 18 5.86 12.03 -2.12
CA CYS A 18 5.86 13.38 -2.68
C CYS A 18 6.84 14.26 -1.89
N ASP A 19 7.92 14.67 -2.54
CA ASP A 19 8.97 15.53 -1.95
C ASP A 19 8.44 16.94 -1.60
N HIS A 20 7.41 17.41 -2.29
CA HIS A 20 6.87 18.75 -2.02
C HIS A 20 5.98 18.81 -0.78
N CYS A 21 5.07 17.83 -0.60
CA CYS A 21 4.07 17.86 0.48
C CYS A 21 4.34 16.87 1.61
N HIS A 22 5.21 15.88 1.40
CA HIS A 22 5.54 14.79 2.33
C HIS A 22 4.34 14.01 2.88
N ARG A 23 3.16 14.12 2.26
CA ARG A 23 1.91 13.48 2.70
C ARG A 23 1.49 12.33 1.78
N TRP A 24 1.70 12.49 0.49
CA TRP A 24 1.37 11.46 -0.48
C TRP A 24 2.49 10.41 -0.51
N ILE A 25 2.11 9.16 -0.25
CA ILE A 25 3.00 8.00 -0.30
C ILE A 25 2.26 6.85 -0.97
N THR A 26 2.93 6.14 -1.87
CA THR A 26 2.41 4.89 -2.45
C THR A 26 3.54 3.91 -2.73
N TRP A 27 3.22 2.64 -2.81
CA TRP A 27 4.18 1.60 -3.19
C TRP A 27 4.57 1.73 -4.67
N GLY A 28 5.86 1.54 -4.97
CA GLY A 28 6.42 1.61 -6.32
C GLY A 28 6.57 0.24 -7.01
N ASP A 29 6.11 -0.83 -6.37
CA ASP A 29 6.10 -2.19 -6.93
C ASP A 29 4.69 -2.64 -7.36
N ASN A 30 4.62 -3.76 -8.07
CA ASN A 30 3.36 -4.39 -8.51
C ASN A 30 2.80 -5.41 -7.49
N ARG A 31 3.37 -5.50 -6.29
CA ARG A 31 2.92 -6.48 -5.29
C ARG A 31 1.51 -6.13 -4.82
N GLY A 32 0.62 -7.12 -4.88
CA GLY A 32 -0.81 -6.97 -4.52
C GLY A 32 -1.68 -6.41 -5.66
N ILE A 33 -1.12 -6.11 -6.83
CA ILE A 33 -1.87 -5.65 -8.00
C ILE A 33 -2.22 -6.84 -8.88
N SER A 34 -3.52 -6.99 -9.18
CA SER A 34 -4.04 -8.01 -10.11
C SER A 34 -5.22 -7.44 -10.88
N GLY A 35 -5.41 -7.89 -12.13
CA GLY A 35 -6.53 -7.48 -12.97
C GLY A 35 -7.91 -7.88 -12.43
N GLY A 36 -7.97 -8.81 -11.47
CA GLY A 36 -9.21 -9.21 -10.79
C GLY A 36 -9.53 -8.41 -9.53
N ASN A 37 -8.70 -7.44 -9.14
CA ASN A 37 -8.95 -6.61 -7.96
C ASN A 37 -10.12 -5.66 -8.21
N PRO A 38 -10.87 -5.26 -7.16
CA PRO A 38 -11.89 -4.23 -7.29
C PRO A 38 -11.27 -2.88 -7.69
N LEU A 39 -12.08 -2.02 -8.31
CA LEU A 39 -11.65 -0.65 -8.63
C LEU A 39 -11.73 0.23 -7.38
N CYS A 40 -10.76 1.15 -7.23
CA CYS A 40 -10.78 2.22 -6.24
C CYS A 40 -11.90 3.23 -6.50
N PHE A 41 -12.10 4.18 -5.59
CA PHE A 41 -12.98 5.34 -5.82
C PHE A 41 -12.57 6.19 -7.03
N CYS A 42 -11.30 6.11 -7.43
CA CYS A 42 -10.74 6.76 -8.61
C CYS A 42 -10.89 5.98 -9.93
N GLY A 43 -11.50 4.79 -9.91
CA GLY A 43 -11.67 3.94 -11.10
C GLY A 43 -10.43 3.16 -11.54
N ALA A 44 -9.26 3.37 -10.91
CA ALA A 44 -8.08 2.54 -11.09
C ALA A 44 -8.17 1.21 -10.34
N ILE A 45 -7.35 0.22 -10.72
CA ILE A 45 -7.22 -1.05 -10.00
C ILE A 45 -6.74 -0.79 -8.56
N SER A 46 -7.33 -1.47 -7.58
CA SER A 46 -6.84 -1.47 -6.20
C SER A 46 -5.66 -2.42 -6.00
N ARG A 47 -4.97 -2.28 -4.86
CA ARG A 47 -3.87 -3.14 -4.41
C ARG A 47 -4.30 -3.87 -3.15
N GLN A 48 -4.07 -5.18 -3.10
CA GLN A 48 -4.19 -5.96 -1.88
C GLN A 48 -2.98 -5.69 -0.98
N ASP A 49 -3.22 -5.17 0.21
CA ASP A 49 -2.21 -4.98 1.26
C ASP A 49 -2.61 -5.74 2.52
N ARG A 50 -1.74 -5.71 3.53
CA ARG A 50 -1.88 -6.45 4.78
C ARG A 50 -1.64 -5.54 5.98
N ALA A 51 -2.55 -5.60 6.95
CA ALA A 51 -2.45 -4.81 8.17
C ALA A 51 -1.22 -5.22 8.98
N GLY A 52 -0.54 -4.21 9.53
CA GLY A 52 0.63 -4.42 10.39
C GLY A 52 0.28 -5.21 11.65
N ASN A 53 1.28 -5.86 12.24
CA ASN A 53 1.11 -6.68 13.45
C ASN A 53 0.66 -5.86 14.66
N GLU A 54 0.99 -4.58 14.67
CA GLU A 54 0.68 -3.59 15.71
C GLU A 54 -0.76 -3.03 15.63
N THR A 55 -1.55 -3.44 14.63
CA THR A 55 -2.95 -3.00 14.48
C THR A 55 -3.92 -3.87 15.29
N SER A 56 -5.16 -3.41 15.46
CA SER A 56 -6.23 -4.21 16.07
C SER A 56 -6.70 -5.40 15.21
N ILE A 57 -6.26 -5.46 13.95
CA ILE A 57 -6.63 -6.48 12.95
C ILE A 57 -5.37 -7.07 12.29
N PRO A 58 -4.44 -7.64 13.07
CA PRO A 58 -3.11 -7.98 12.58
C PRO A 58 -3.18 -8.98 11.42
N ARG A 59 -2.39 -8.72 10.37
CA ARG A 59 -2.25 -9.55 9.18
C ARG A 59 -3.51 -9.71 8.31
N LEU A 60 -4.61 -9.05 8.64
CA LEU A 60 -5.80 -9.03 7.78
C LEU A 60 -5.51 -8.28 6.48
N GLY A 61 -6.07 -8.82 5.39
CA GLY A 61 -5.96 -8.22 4.07
C GLY A 61 -6.95 -7.06 3.91
N PHE A 62 -6.52 -6.00 3.24
CA PHE A 62 -7.38 -4.89 2.86
C PHE A 62 -7.00 -4.39 1.47
N TRP A 63 -7.89 -3.60 0.88
CA TRP A 63 -7.68 -3.00 -0.44
C TRP A 63 -7.29 -1.54 -0.27
N THR A 64 -6.38 -1.07 -1.12
CA THR A 64 -5.95 0.33 -1.18
C THR A 64 -5.91 0.80 -2.63
N CYS A 65 -5.93 2.11 -2.86
CA CYS A 65 -5.68 2.65 -4.19
C CYS A 65 -4.25 2.29 -4.65
N ALA A 66 -4.08 1.55 -5.76
CA ALA A 66 -2.75 1.13 -6.22
C ALA A 66 -1.84 2.31 -6.60
N THR A 67 -2.43 3.41 -7.05
CA THR A 67 -1.72 4.65 -7.42
C THR A 67 -1.64 5.66 -6.28
N GLY A 68 -2.33 5.43 -5.15
CA GLY A 68 -2.46 6.43 -4.08
C GLY A 68 -3.22 7.70 -4.49
N SER A 69 -4.03 7.67 -5.56
CA SER A 69 -4.75 8.85 -6.05
C SER A 69 -6.05 9.15 -5.29
N CYS A 70 -6.57 8.20 -4.50
CA CYS A 70 -7.72 8.40 -3.63
C CYS A 70 -7.56 7.62 -2.32
N ASP A 71 -8.37 7.98 -1.33
CA ASP A 71 -8.44 7.32 -0.01
C ASP A 71 -9.45 6.16 -0.07
N TYR A 72 -9.04 5.07 -0.72
CA TYR A 72 -9.81 3.82 -0.88
C TYR A 72 -9.39 2.79 0.16
#